data_AF-A0A2M8DUJ9-F1
#
_entry.id   AF-A0A2M8DUJ9-F1
#
_cell.length_a   1.000
_cell.length_b   1.000
_cell.length_c   1.000
_cell.angle_alpha   90.00
_cell.angle_beta   90.00
_cell.angle_gamma   90.00
#
_symmetry.space_group_name_H-M   'P 1'
#
loop_
_entity.id
_entity.type
_entity.pdbx_description
1 polymer ?
#
loop_
_entity_poly.entity_id
_entity_poly.type
_entity_poly.pdbx_seq_one_letter_code
_entity_poly.pdbx_strand_id
1 'polypeptide(L)'
;MTRFAFVFPGQGSQSRGMMDGYTEFSAVRDTFSEASAVLQQDLWQLATTGTDAELNATINTQPLMLTAGVAVYRAWQSQNGTKPAFMAGHSLGEYTALVAAGALNFTDALPLVRYRAQCMQDAVPEGKGGIAAILGLDDEVVRAVCVEGAQGEVLEAVNFNSPGQVVIAGDRAAVERGMAIAKARGAKRALMLPMSVPSHCSLLQGAAEQLRTYLENVAIKTPSIPVVHNA
;
A
#
# COMPACT_ATOMS: atom_id res chain seq x y z
N MET A 1 -11.24 10.61 -28.34
CA MET A 1 -11.02 10.71 -26.88
C MET A 1 -9.84 9.84 -26.52
N THR A 2 -8.83 10.40 -25.85
CA THR A 2 -7.66 9.65 -25.38
C THR A 2 -8.09 8.70 -24.28
N ARG A 3 -7.75 7.41 -24.40
CA ARG A 3 -7.94 6.45 -23.30
C ARG A 3 -6.79 6.62 -22.31
N PHE A 4 -7.10 6.70 -21.03
CA PHE A 4 -6.13 6.77 -19.94
C PHE A 4 -6.61 5.92 -18.76
N ALA A 5 -5.70 5.64 -17.83
CA ALA A 5 -5.97 4.91 -16.60
C ALA A 5 -5.57 5.74 -15.38
N PHE A 6 -6.21 5.47 -14.24
CA PHE A 6 -5.76 6.00 -12.96
C PHE A 6 -5.06 4.91 -12.15
N VAL A 7 -3.90 5.26 -11.59
CA VAL A 7 -3.13 4.40 -10.69
C VAL A 7 -3.01 5.09 -9.35
N PHE A 8 -3.34 4.38 -8.28
CA PHE A 8 -3.33 4.93 -6.92
C PHE A 8 -2.12 4.41 -6.14
N PRO A 9 -1.34 5.29 -5.49
CA PRO A 9 -0.18 4.88 -4.70
C PRO A 9 -0.58 4.20 -3.39
N GLY A 10 0.31 3.37 -2.86
CA GLY A 10 0.19 2.76 -1.54
C GLY A 10 1.08 3.42 -0.49
N GLN A 11 1.37 2.66 0.58
CA GLN A 11 2.29 3.05 1.65
C GLN A 11 3.70 3.33 1.11
N GLY A 12 4.34 4.35 1.68
CA GLY A 12 5.66 4.86 1.27
C GLY A 12 5.58 6.13 0.40
N SER A 13 4.38 6.54 -0.04
CA SER A 13 4.18 7.78 -0.79
C SER A 13 3.71 8.96 0.07
N GLN A 14 3.39 8.72 1.34
CA GLN A 14 2.98 9.77 2.27
C GLN A 14 4.15 10.71 2.60
N SER A 15 3.83 11.99 2.76
CA SER A 15 4.77 13.00 3.27
C SER A 15 4.01 14.12 3.96
N ARG A 16 4.68 14.82 4.88
CA ARG A 16 4.11 16.00 5.53
C ARG A 16 3.81 17.07 4.49
N GLY A 17 2.62 17.66 4.55
CA GLY A 17 2.19 18.69 3.61
C GLY A 17 1.79 18.17 2.23
N MET A 18 1.67 16.84 2.04
CA MET A 18 1.33 16.25 0.73
C MET A 18 -0.02 16.73 0.16
N MET A 19 -0.87 17.35 0.99
CA MET A 19 -2.19 17.88 0.61
C MET A 19 -2.26 19.41 0.53
N ASP A 20 -1.17 20.14 0.78
CA ASP A 20 -1.19 21.61 0.87
C ASP A 20 -1.62 22.27 -0.45
N GLY A 21 -1.25 21.66 -1.59
CA GLY A 21 -1.62 22.12 -2.92
C GLY A 21 -3.06 21.81 -3.35
N TYR A 22 -3.91 21.33 -2.44
CA TYR A 22 -5.31 20.97 -2.73
C TYR A 22 -6.33 21.73 -1.87
N THR A 23 -5.89 22.72 -1.09
CA THR A 23 -6.72 23.43 -0.10
C THR A 23 -7.92 24.16 -0.70
N GLU A 24 -7.83 24.58 -1.95
CA GLU A 24 -8.90 25.27 -2.68
C GLU A 24 -10.09 24.36 -3.02
N PHE A 25 -9.88 23.05 -3.16
CA PHE A 25 -10.94 22.11 -3.53
C PHE A 25 -11.81 21.72 -2.33
N SER A 26 -13.10 22.11 -2.36
CA SER A 26 -14.05 21.70 -1.32
C SER A 26 -14.17 20.19 -1.20
N ALA A 27 -14.16 19.48 -2.34
CA ALA A 27 -14.19 18.02 -2.38
C ALA A 27 -13.07 17.36 -1.56
N VAL A 28 -11.89 17.99 -1.48
CA VAL A 28 -10.78 17.49 -0.67
C VAL A 28 -11.06 17.71 0.80
N ARG A 29 -11.44 18.93 1.19
CA ARG A 29 -11.79 19.26 2.59
C ARG A 29 -12.91 18.36 3.12
N ASP A 30 -13.98 18.21 2.34
CA ASP A 30 -15.15 17.40 2.70
C ASP A 30 -14.76 15.92 2.88
N THR A 31 -13.90 15.38 2.00
CA THR A 31 -13.42 14.00 2.09
C THR A 31 -12.58 13.75 3.34
N PHE A 32 -11.70 14.70 3.70
CA PHE A 32 -10.93 14.61 4.94
C PHE A 32 -11.82 14.76 6.18
N SER A 33 -12.81 15.67 6.16
CA SER A 33 -13.78 15.79 7.25
C SER A 33 -14.62 14.52 7.43
N GLU A 34 -15.10 13.92 6.35
CA GLU A 34 -15.80 12.63 6.36
C GLU A 34 -14.92 11.53 6.97
N ALA A 35 -13.67 11.43 6.52
CA ALA A 35 -12.74 10.42 7.02
C ALA A 35 -12.40 10.61 8.50
N SER A 36 -12.16 11.85 8.92
CA SER A 36 -11.90 12.19 10.32
C SER A 36 -13.09 11.86 11.22
N ALA A 37 -14.32 12.09 10.73
CA ALA A 37 -15.54 11.73 11.46
C ALA A 37 -15.71 10.21 11.59
N VAL A 38 -15.44 9.43 10.54
CA VAL A 38 -15.52 7.96 10.62
C VAL A 38 -14.46 7.40 11.57
N LEU A 39 -13.24 7.92 11.48
CA LEU A 39 -12.07 7.37 12.19
C LEU A 39 -11.82 7.99 13.56
N GLN A 40 -12.58 9.03 13.94
CA GLN A 40 -12.45 9.79 15.17
C GLN A 40 -11.01 10.31 15.38
N GLN A 41 -10.37 10.77 14.30
CA GLN A 41 -9.00 11.26 14.26
C GLN A 41 -8.88 12.34 13.19
N ASP A 42 -8.22 13.47 13.49
CA ASP A 42 -7.99 14.52 12.49
C ASP A 42 -6.95 14.10 11.44
N LEU A 43 -7.43 13.52 10.33
CA LEU A 43 -6.57 13.12 9.23
C LEU A 43 -5.99 14.32 8.45
N TRP A 44 -6.63 15.48 8.50
CA TRP A 44 -6.14 16.67 7.81
C TRP A 44 -4.91 17.23 8.54
N GLN A 45 -5.00 17.33 9.87
CA GLN A 45 -3.85 17.68 10.71
C GLN A 45 -2.71 16.69 10.52
N LEU A 46 -3.01 15.38 10.52
CA LEU A 46 -2.02 14.33 10.27
C LEU A 46 -1.32 14.52 8.91
N ALA A 47 -2.08 14.77 7.83
CA ALA A 47 -1.53 14.95 6.49
C ALA A 47 -0.62 16.19 6.34
N THR A 48 -0.98 17.28 7.03
CA THR A 48 -0.34 18.60 6.84
C THR A 48 0.78 18.86 7.83
N THR A 49 0.59 18.48 9.10
CA THR A 49 1.49 18.84 10.21
C THR A 49 1.95 17.64 11.04
N GLY A 50 1.46 16.43 10.74
CA GLY A 50 1.88 15.21 11.43
C GLY A 50 3.38 14.97 11.36
N THR A 51 3.91 14.39 12.42
CA THR A 51 5.32 13.98 12.49
C THR A 51 5.57 12.79 11.56
N ASP A 52 6.84 12.61 11.17
CA ASP A 52 7.22 11.51 10.29
C ASP A 52 6.94 10.16 10.95
N ALA A 53 7.06 10.06 12.27
CA ALA A 53 6.72 8.86 13.04
C ALA A 53 5.22 8.55 12.96
N GLU A 54 4.35 9.55 13.12
CA GLU A 54 2.89 9.37 13.00
C GLU A 54 2.48 9.01 11.58
N LEU A 55 3.06 9.67 10.58
CA LEU A 55 2.80 9.41 9.15
C LEU A 55 3.26 8.03 8.72
N ASN A 56 4.36 7.54 9.27
CA ASN A 56 4.95 6.23 8.93
C ASN A 56 4.43 5.07 9.78
N ALA A 57 3.60 5.35 10.80
CA ALA A 57 2.88 4.30 11.51
C ALA A 57 1.83 3.69 10.56
N THR A 58 2.00 2.42 10.17
CA THR A 58 1.14 1.72 9.20
C THR A 58 -0.36 1.89 9.47
N ILE A 59 -0.76 1.91 10.75
CA ILE A 59 -2.15 2.12 11.22
C ILE A 59 -2.75 3.48 10.81
N ASN A 60 -1.90 4.50 10.69
CA ASN A 60 -2.23 5.84 10.20
C ASN A 60 -2.04 5.93 8.69
N THR A 61 -0.94 5.38 8.16
CA THR A 61 -0.56 5.52 6.75
C THR A 61 -1.63 4.97 5.81
N GLN A 62 -2.18 3.79 6.10
CA GLN A 62 -3.17 3.17 5.21
C GLN A 62 -4.46 3.98 5.06
N PRO A 63 -5.18 4.37 6.13
CA PRO A 63 -6.36 5.23 6.00
C PRO A 63 -6.03 6.63 5.45
N LEU A 64 -4.85 7.18 5.77
CA LEU A 64 -4.43 8.48 5.24
C LEU A 64 -4.22 8.44 3.71
N MET A 65 -3.50 7.44 3.20
CA MET A 65 -3.26 7.30 1.77
C MET A 65 -4.55 7.00 1.00
N LEU A 66 -5.46 6.19 1.56
CA LEU A 66 -6.80 5.98 1.01
C LEU A 66 -7.56 7.31 0.92
N THR A 67 -7.61 8.08 2.02
CA THR A 67 -8.31 9.37 2.09
C THR A 67 -7.77 10.36 1.07
N ALA A 68 -6.44 10.50 0.99
CA ALA A 68 -5.79 11.39 0.04
C ALA A 68 -6.09 11.01 -1.42
N GLY A 69 -5.99 9.73 -1.77
CA GLY A 69 -6.27 9.25 -3.13
C GLY A 69 -7.74 9.45 -3.54
N VAL A 70 -8.68 9.16 -2.64
CA VAL A 70 -10.12 9.40 -2.87
C VAL A 70 -10.43 10.89 -2.96
N ALA A 71 -9.80 11.73 -2.12
CA ALA A 71 -9.98 13.18 -2.13
C ALA A 71 -9.55 13.79 -3.47
N VAL A 72 -8.37 13.43 -3.98
CA VAL A 72 -7.88 13.89 -5.29
C VAL A 72 -8.78 13.40 -6.42
N TYR A 73 -9.27 12.16 -6.34
CA TYR A 73 -10.23 11.65 -7.32
C TYR A 73 -11.57 12.40 -7.31
N ARG A 74 -12.13 12.70 -6.13
CA ARG A 74 -13.35 13.50 -5.99
C ARG A 74 -13.15 14.94 -6.50
N ALA A 75 -11.97 15.53 -6.30
CA ALA A 75 -11.62 16.83 -6.89
C ALA A 75 -11.54 16.77 -8.42
N TRP A 76 -10.95 15.71 -9.00
CA TRP A 76 -10.99 15.49 -10.46
C TRP A 76 -12.42 15.42 -10.99
N GLN A 77 -13.31 14.71 -10.30
CA GLN A 77 -14.72 14.61 -10.66
C GLN A 77 -15.45 15.96 -10.55
N SER A 78 -15.18 16.77 -9.51
CA SER A 78 -15.82 18.08 -9.34
C SER A 78 -15.45 19.06 -10.45
N GLN A 79 -14.30 18.86 -11.10
CA GLN A 79 -13.85 19.65 -12.25
C GLN A 79 -14.34 19.09 -13.59
N ASN A 80 -15.34 18.19 -13.60
CA ASN A 80 -15.85 17.51 -14.79
C ASN A 80 -14.76 16.73 -15.55
N GLY A 81 -13.77 16.19 -14.83
CA GLY A 81 -12.74 15.34 -15.38
C GLY A 81 -13.33 14.10 -16.07
N THR A 82 -12.78 13.72 -17.22
CA THR A 82 -13.22 12.53 -17.95
C THR A 82 -13.03 11.25 -17.13
N LYS A 83 -13.83 10.21 -17.39
CA LYS A 83 -13.66 8.90 -16.72
C LYS A 83 -12.47 8.13 -17.32
N PRO A 84 -11.60 7.52 -16.49
CA PRO A 84 -10.56 6.62 -17.00
C PRO A 84 -11.18 5.34 -17.56
N ALA A 85 -10.45 4.67 -18.44
CA ALA A 85 -10.86 3.37 -18.99
C ALA A 85 -10.60 2.22 -18.00
N PHE A 86 -9.59 2.37 -17.13
CA PHE A 86 -9.18 1.38 -16.14
C PHE A 86 -8.68 2.08 -14.87
N MET A 87 -8.74 1.36 -13.76
CA MET A 87 -8.11 1.74 -12.51
C MET A 87 -7.22 0.59 -12.00
N ALA A 88 -6.17 0.93 -11.28
CA ALA A 88 -5.35 -0.01 -10.51
C ALA A 88 -4.77 0.71 -9.30
N GLY A 89 -4.24 -0.03 -8.33
CA GLY A 89 -3.52 0.60 -7.24
C GLY A 89 -2.53 -0.35 -6.59
N HIS A 90 -1.40 0.22 -6.17
CA HIS A 90 -0.29 -0.56 -5.65
C HIS A 90 -0.55 -0.92 -4.18
N SER A 91 -0.75 -2.20 -3.88
CA SER A 91 -1.06 -2.70 -2.53
C SER A 91 -2.25 -1.96 -1.90
N LEU A 92 -2.03 -1.10 -0.90
CA LEU A 92 -3.06 -0.25 -0.29
C LEU A 92 -3.82 0.58 -1.35
N GLY A 93 -3.14 1.02 -2.41
CA GLY A 93 -3.76 1.76 -3.51
C GLY A 93 -4.93 1.02 -4.16
N GLU A 94 -4.98 -0.31 -4.11
CA GLU A 94 -6.11 -1.09 -4.65
C GLU A 94 -7.43 -0.77 -3.95
N TYR A 95 -7.41 -0.55 -2.64
CA TYR A 95 -8.60 -0.12 -1.89
C TYR A 95 -9.08 1.25 -2.37
N THR A 96 -8.15 2.14 -2.70
CA THR A 96 -8.45 3.44 -3.27
C THR A 96 -9.09 3.30 -4.65
N ALA A 97 -8.56 2.42 -5.51
CA ALA A 97 -9.12 2.10 -6.81
C ALA A 97 -10.54 1.53 -6.69
N LEU A 98 -10.77 0.61 -5.75
CA LEU A 98 -12.07 0.00 -5.49
C LEU A 98 -13.09 1.03 -4.99
N VAL A 99 -12.69 1.98 -4.13
CA VAL A 99 -13.56 3.10 -3.72
C VAL A 99 -13.85 4.03 -4.89
N ALA A 100 -12.83 4.44 -5.65
CA ALA A 100 -12.98 5.34 -6.79
C ALA A 100 -13.85 4.73 -7.91
N ALA A 101 -13.82 3.41 -8.08
CA ALA A 101 -14.65 2.67 -9.03
C ALA A 101 -16.08 2.38 -8.49
N GLY A 102 -16.35 2.65 -7.21
CA GLY A 102 -17.64 2.42 -6.56
C GLY A 102 -17.90 0.98 -6.11
N ALA A 103 -16.87 0.13 -6.06
CA ALA A 103 -16.98 -1.23 -5.54
C ALA A 103 -17.01 -1.28 -4.01
N LEU A 104 -16.27 -0.38 -3.35
CA LEU A 104 -16.30 -0.19 -1.89
C LEU A 104 -16.87 1.19 -1.57
N ASN A 105 -17.70 1.29 -0.52
CA ASN A 105 -18.08 2.60 0.00
C ASN A 105 -16.88 3.18 0.77
N PHE A 106 -16.65 4.49 0.64
CA PHE A 106 -15.52 5.16 1.28
C PHE A 106 -15.54 5.02 2.82
N THR A 107 -16.70 5.20 3.43
CA THR A 107 -16.90 5.09 4.89
C THR A 107 -16.61 3.68 5.42
N ASP A 108 -16.85 2.64 4.61
CA ASP A 108 -16.60 1.24 5.00
C ASP A 108 -15.13 0.87 4.75
N ALA A 109 -14.51 1.46 3.72
CA ALA A 109 -13.11 1.23 3.38
C ALA A 109 -12.13 1.80 4.42
N LEU A 110 -12.48 2.91 5.09
CA LEU A 110 -11.64 3.54 6.13
C LEU A 110 -11.34 2.61 7.33
N PRO A 111 -12.34 2.08 8.06
CA PRO A 111 -12.08 1.14 9.15
C PRO A 111 -11.51 -0.18 8.64
N LEU A 112 -11.86 -0.61 7.41
CA LEU A 112 -11.28 -1.80 6.78
C LEU A 112 -9.76 -1.68 6.57
N VAL A 113 -9.27 -0.58 6.00
CA VAL A 113 -7.82 -0.42 5.78
C VAL A 113 -7.05 -0.14 7.07
N ARG A 114 -7.71 0.46 8.08
CA ARG A 114 -7.14 0.55 9.43
C ARG A 114 -7.03 -0.83 10.07
N TYR A 115 -8.06 -1.67 9.94
CA TYR A 115 -8.03 -3.05 10.43
C TYR A 115 -6.96 -3.88 9.70
N ARG A 116 -6.87 -3.76 8.37
CA ARG A 116 -5.79 -4.36 7.57
C ARG A 116 -4.41 -3.98 8.11
N ALA A 117 -4.19 -2.69 8.36
CA ALA A 117 -2.94 -2.20 8.93
C ALA A 117 -2.61 -2.84 10.28
N GLN A 118 -3.61 -2.97 11.17
CA GLN A 118 -3.45 -3.64 12.46
C GLN A 118 -3.07 -5.12 12.30
N CYS A 119 -3.83 -5.87 11.51
CA CYS A 119 -3.56 -7.30 11.28
C CYS A 119 -2.15 -7.52 10.70
N MET A 120 -1.73 -6.68 9.76
CA MET A 120 -0.38 -6.74 9.19
C MET A 120 0.71 -6.45 10.23
N GLN A 121 0.49 -5.46 11.09
CA GLN A 121 1.44 -5.09 12.14
C GLN A 121 1.58 -6.18 13.22
N ASP A 122 0.48 -6.85 13.55
CA ASP A 122 0.44 -7.87 14.62
C ASP A 122 0.86 -9.27 14.15
N ALA A 123 0.89 -9.52 12.84
CA ALA A 123 1.19 -10.84 12.29
C ALA A 123 2.60 -11.34 12.59
N VAL A 124 3.56 -10.41 12.70
CA VAL A 124 4.97 -10.75 12.90
C VAL A 124 5.52 -9.88 14.04
N PRO A 125 6.11 -10.49 15.10
CA PRO A 125 6.71 -9.73 16.18
C PRO A 125 7.77 -8.74 15.67
N GLU A 126 7.87 -7.59 16.35
CA GLU A 126 8.81 -6.54 15.95
C GLU A 126 10.25 -7.09 15.84
N GLY A 127 10.94 -6.73 14.76
CA GLY A 127 12.31 -7.17 14.47
C GLY A 127 12.45 -8.59 13.94
N LYS A 128 11.37 -9.40 13.86
CA LYS A 128 11.40 -10.75 13.27
C LYS A 128 11.24 -10.75 11.75
N GLY A 129 10.49 -9.80 11.22
CA GLY A 129 10.33 -9.61 9.77
C GLY A 129 11.31 -8.61 9.18
N GLY A 130 11.50 -8.69 7.86
CA GLY A 130 12.23 -7.70 7.09
C GLY A 130 11.67 -7.53 5.69
N ILE A 131 12.00 -6.39 5.08
CA ILE A 131 11.66 -6.09 3.68
C ILE A 131 12.75 -5.24 3.04
N ALA A 132 13.20 -5.63 1.85
CA ALA A 132 14.34 -5.01 1.19
C ALA A 132 14.10 -4.79 -0.30
N ALA A 133 14.61 -3.68 -0.83
CA ALA A 133 14.61 -3.40 -2.27
C ALA A 133 15.90 -3.94 -2.92
N ILE A 134 15.74 -4.74 -3.96
CA ILE A 134 16.79 -5.26 -4.83
C ILE A 134 16.73 -4.52 -6.17
N LEU A 135 17.84 -3.86 -6.53
CA LEU A 135 17.94 -3.05 -7.75
C LEU A 135 18.96 -3.63 -8.72
N GLY A 136 18.61 -3.68 -9.99
CA GLY A 136 19.48 -4.05 -11.11
C GLY A 136 19.56 -5.54 -11.39
N LEU A 137 18.60 -6.36 -10.92
CA LEU A 137 18.49 -7.77 -11.26
C LEU A 137 17.13 -8.07 -11.89
N ASP A 138 17.11 -9.03 -12.81
CA ASP A 138 15.87 -9.55 -13.41
C ASP A 138 15.06 -10.38 -12.40
N ASP A 139 13.75 -10.44 -12.61
CA ASP A 139 12.79 -11.08 -11.70
C ASP A 139 13.17 -12.55 -11.37
N GLU A 140 13.56 -13.34 -12.37
CA GLU A 140 13.95 -14.74 -12.17
C GLU A 140 15.22 -14.88 -11.32
N VAL A 141 16.16 -13.93 -11.45
CA VAL A 141 17.37 -13.92 -10.63
C VAL A 141 17.00 -13.61 -9.19
N VAL A 142 16.09 -12.66 -8.95
CA VAL A 142 15.61 -12.34 -7.60
C VAL A 142 14.82 -13.50 -6.99
N ARG A 143 13.99 -14.21 -7.77
CA ARG A 143 13.32 -15.44 -7.29
C ARG A 143 14.33 -16.50 -6.88
N ALA A 144 15.38 -16.74 -7.67
CA ALA A 144 16.44 -17.68 -7.33
C ALA A 144 17.23 -17.25 -6.08
N VAL A 145 17.47 -15.94 -5.89
CA VAL A 145 18.05 -15.38 -4.66
C VAL A 145 17.17 -15.72 -3.45
N CYS A 146 15.85 -15.56 -3.57
CA CYS A 146 14.91 -15.88 -2.50
C CYS A 146 14.95 -17.36 -2.11
N VAL A 147 14.93 -18.27 -3.11
CA VAL A 147 15.01 -19.72 -2.87
C VAL A 147 16.32 -20.11 -2.17
N GLU A 148 17.46 -19.57 -2.61
CA GLU A 148 18.76 -19.84 -1.98
C GLU A 148 18.87 -19.24 -0.57
N GLY A 149 18.37 -18.01 -0.38
CA GLY A 149 18.47 -17.27 0.87
C GLY A 149 17.49 -17.75 1.96
N ALA A 150 16.39 -18.39 1.58
CA ALA A 150 15.36 -18.88 2.48
C ALA A 150 15.93 -19.80 3.58
N GLN A 151 16.64 -20.87 3.21
CA GLN A 151 17.31 -21.78 4.16
C GLN A 151 16.42 -22.28 5.30
N GLY A 152 15.15 -22.59 5.00
CA GLY A 152 14.15 -23.05 5.99
C GLY A 152 13.38 -21.93 6.68
N GLU A 153 13.70 -20.66 6.41
CA GLU A 153 12.92 -19.48 6.78
C GLU A 153 12.16 -18.93 5.56
N VAL A 154 11.22 -18.02 5.78
CA VAL A 154 10.48 -17.35 4.70
C VAL A 154 11.35 -16.28 4.05
N LEU A 155 11.47 -16.35 2.72
CA LEU A 155 12.03 -15.29 1.90
C LEU A 155 11.39 -15.33 0.52
N GLU A 156 10.69 -14.27 0.15
CA GLU A 156 9.89 -14.22 -1.07
C GLU A 156 10.12 -12.89 -1.81
N ALA A 157 10.02 -12.93 -3.14
CA ALA A 157 9.96 -11.73 -3.97
C ALA A 157 8.51 -11.26 -4.02
N VAL A 158 8.24 -10.09 -3.45
CA VAL A 158 6.89 -9.68 -3.07
C VAL A 158 6.33 -8.50 -3.85
N ASN A 159 7.19 -7.62 -4.39
CA ASN A 159 6.72 -6.55 -5.28
C ASN A 159 7.60 -6.50 -6.54
N PHE A 160 6.98 -6.65 -7.71
CA PHE A 160 7.62 -6.47 -9.02
C PHE A 160 7.23 -5.08 -9.56
N ASN A 161 8.00 -4.06 -9.16
CA ASN A 161 7.60 -2.66 -9.39
C ASN A 161 7.94 -2.18 -10.80
N SER A 162 9.11 -2.55 -11.30
CA SER A 162 9.59 -2.22 -12.64
C SER A 162 10.76 -3.14 -13.01
N PRO A 163 11.17 -3.21 -14.29
CA PRO A 163 12.36 -3.97 -14.68
C PRO A 163 13.59 -3.56 -13.85
N GLY A 164 14.19 -4.53 -13.17
CA GLY A 164 15.33 -4.27 -12.29
C GLY A 164 14.97 -3.65 -10.93
N GLN A 165 13.70 -3.61 -10.52
CA GLN A 165 13.29 -3.14 -9.20
C GLN A 165 12.29 -4.11 -8.57
N VAL A 166 12.81 -5.00 -7.72
CA VAL A 166 12.03 -6.01 -7.01
C VAL A 166 12.19 -5.81 -5.51
N VAL A 167 11.10 -5.97 -4.75
CA VAL A 167 11.15 -5.99 -3.28
C VAL A 167 11.08 -7.44 -2.81
N ILE A 168 11.92 -7.81 -1.85
CA ILE A 168 11.90 -9.10 -1.15
C ILE A 168 11.44 -8.90 0.29
N ALA A 169 10.70 -9.85 0.85
CA ALA A 169 10.25 -9.82 2.24
C ALA A 169 10.24 -11.23 2.85
N GLY A 170 10.26 -11.29 4.17
CA GLY A 170 10.25 -12.54 4.92
C GLY A 170 10.87 -12.39 6.30
N ASP A 171 11.44 -13.47 6.81
CA ASP A 171 12.20 -13.46 8.06
C ASP A 171 13.42 -12.54 7.93
N ARG A 172 13.70 -11.77 8.99
CA ARG A 172 14.72 -10.71 8.97
C ARG A 172 16.09 -11.25 8.55
N ALA A 173 16.48 -12.41 9.09
CA ALA A 173 17.76 -13.05 8.78
C ALA A 173 17.80 -13.57 7.33
N ALA A 174 16.70 -14.13 6.84
CA ALA A 174 16.59 -14.57 5.45
C ALA A 174 16.69 -13.41 4.47
N VAL A 175 16.05 -12.28 4.77
CA VAL A 175 16.18 -11.06 3.96
C VAL A 175 17.62 -10.57 3.90
N GLU A 176 18.37 -10.59 5.02
CA GLU A 176 19.79 -10.21 5.02
C GLU A 176 20.64 -11.12 4.15
N ARG A 177 20.41 -12.44 4.22
CA ARG A 177 21.07 -13.40 3.34
C ARG A 177 20.71 -13.15 1.88
N GLY A 178 19.43 -12.96 1.57
CA GLY A 178 18.95 -12.62 0.23
C GLY A 178 19.62 -11.36 -0.33
N MET A 179 19.76 -10.31 0.49
CA MET A 179 20.46 -9.08 0.09
C MET A 179 21.95 -9.34 -0.22
N ALA A 180 22.63 -10.18 0.56
CA ALA A 180 24.03 -10.54 0.30
C ALA A 180 24.18 -11.36 -0.99
N ILE A 181 23.31 -12.36 -1.20
CA ILE A 181 23.30 -13.20 -2.41
C ILE A 181 22.98 -12.34 -3.64
N ALA A 182 22.00 -11.43 -3.55
CA ALA A 182 21.67 -10.50 -4.63
C ALA A 182 22.88 -9.65 -5.03
N LYS A 183 23.62 -9.09 -4.06
CA LYS A 183 24.85 -8.33 -4.33
C LYS A 183 25.91 -9.19 -5.01
N ALA A 184 26.12 -10.43 -4.54
CA ALA A 184 27.07 -11.36 -5.17
C ALA A 184 26.68 -11.72 -6.62
N ARG A 185 25.38 -11.71 -6.94
CA ARG A 185 24.85 -11.93 -8.29
C ARG A 185 24.76 -10.67 -9.16
N GLY A 186 25.33 -9.56 -8.71
CA GLY A 186 25.45 -8.33 -9.51
C GLY A 186 24.35 -7.30 -9.28
N ALA A 187 23.54 -7.40 -8.21
CA ALA A 187 22.61 -6.33 -7.87
C ALA A 187 23.37 -5.01 -7.68
N LYS A 188 22.89 -3.96 -8.36
CA LYS A 188 23.41 -2.60 -8.22
C LYS A 188 23.28 -2.12 -6.77
N ARG A 189 22.15 -2.41 -6.13
CA ARG A 189 21.88 -2.10 -4.72
C ARG A 189 20.99 -3.17 -4.11
N ALA A 190 21.19 -3.43 -2.82
CA ALA A 190 20.24 -4.12 -1.96
C ALA A 190 20.10 -3.30 -0.67
N LEU A 191 18.88 -2.85 -0.37
CA LEU A 191 18.60 -1.88 0.70
C LEU A 191 17.50 -2.40 1.61
N MET A 192 17.76 -2.48 2.92
CA MET A 192 16.71 -2.70 3.91
C MET A 192 15.80 -1.46 3.93
N LEU A 193 14.50 -1.65 3.83
CA LEU A 193 13.54 -0.57 3.93
C LEU A 193 13.21 -0.31 5.41
N PRO A 194 12.89 0.93 5.80
CA PRO A 194 12.56 1.29 7.19
C PRO A 194 11.13 0.86 7.54
N MET A 195 10.82 -0.42 7.37
CA MET A 195 9.52 -1.02 7.69
C MET A 195 9.75 -2.34 8.43
N SER A 196 9.05 -2.54 9.55
CA SER A 196 9.16 -3.75 10.37
C SER A 196 8.26 -4.89 9.88
N VAL A 197 7.23 -4.58 9.09
CA VAL A 197 6.25 -5.55 8.59
C VAL A 197 6.74 -6.18 7.28
N PRO A 198 6.95 -7.52 7.23
CA PRO A 198 7.33 -8.22 6.01
C PRO A 198 6.12 -8.40 5.09
N SER A 199 5.68 -7.29 4.50
CA SER A 199 4.44 -7.24 3.71
C SER A 199 4.49 -8.17 2.49
N HIS A 200 3.33 -8.70 2.11
CA HIS A 200 3.13 -9.50 0.88
C HIS A 200 3.89 -10.84 0.82
N CYS A 201 4.35 -11.38 1.96
CA CYS A 201 4.90 -12.73 2.05
C CYS A 201 4.03 -13.67 2.88
N SER A 202 4.34 -14.96 2.84
CA SER A 202 3.62 -16.03 3.57
C SER A 202 3.57 -15.85 5.09
N LEU A 203 4.46 -15.04 5.70
CA LEU A 203 4.36 -14.68 7.12
C LEU A 203 3.08 -13.89 7.45
N LEU A 204 2.41 -13.29 6.46
CA LEU A 204 1.15 -12.58 6.64
C LEU A 204 -0.11 -13.46 6.49
N GLN A 205 0.02 -14.78 6.40
CA GLN A 205 -1.13 -15.68 6.27
C GLN A 205 -2.18 -15.46 7.37
N GLY A 206 -1.76 -15.32 8.63
CA GLY A 206 -2.67 -15.04 9.75
C GLY A 206 -3.36 -13.67 9.66
N ALA A 207 -2.70 -12.66 9.06
CA ALA A 207 -3.35 -11.38 8.78
C ALA A 207 -4.39 -11.49 7.66
N ALA A 208 -4.10 -12.29 6.63
CA ALA A 208 -5.02 -12.53 5.53
C ALA A 208 -6.32 -13.22 6.00
N GLU A 209 -6.21 -14.18 6.93
CA GLU A 209 -7.37 -14.88 7.50
C GLU A 209 -8.27 -13.96 8.35
N GLN A 210 -7.66 -13.07 9.14
CA GLN A 210 -8.38 -12.04 9.88
C GLN A 210 -9.09 -11.07 8.92
N LEU A 211 -8.38 -10.59 7.90
CA LEU A 211 -8.94 -9.67 6.91
C LEU A 211 -10.08 -10.32 6.11
N ARG A 212 -9.95 -11.61 5.74
CA ARG A 212 -11.03 -12.38 5.10
C ARG A 212 -12.30 -12.37 5.96
N THR A 213 -12.16 -12.62 7.25
CA THR A 213 -13.28 -12.64 8.21
C THR A 213 -13.93 -11.25 8.32
N TYR A 214 -13.12 -10.18 8.33
CA TYR A 214 -13.65 -8.81 8.33
C TYR A 214 -14.45 -8.51 7.04
N LEU A 215 -13.92 -8.91 5.89
CA LEU A 215 -14.52 -8.66 4.58
C LEU A 215 -15.88 -9.36 4.38
N GLU A 216 -16.18 -10.43 5.10
CA GLU A 216 -17.52 -11.06 5.10
C GLU A 216 -18.64 -10.08 5.52
N ASN A 217 -18.29 -9.02 6.27
CA ASN A 217 -19.22 -7.99 6.73
C ASN A 217 -19.15 -6.68 5.93
N VAL A 218 -18.36 -6.64 4.84
CA VAL A 218 -18.20 -5.46 4.00
C VAL A 218 -19.00 -5.63 2.71
N ALA A 219 -19.89 -4.69 2.42
CA ALA A 219 -20.64 -4.71 1.16
C ALA A 219 -19.74 -4.34 -0.03
N ILE A 220 -19.49 -5.31 -0.90
CA ILE A 220 -18.71 -5.12 -2.14
C ILE A 220 -19.65 -5.16 -3.35
N LYS A 221 -19.54 -4.16 -4.23
CA LYS A 221 -20.37 -4.02 -5.44
C LYS A 221 -19.52 -4.26 -6.69
N THR A 222 -20.19 -4.54 -7.81
CA THR A 222 -19.54 -4.53 -9.11
C THR A 222 -19.01 -3.13 -9.43
N PRO A 223 -17.71 -2.95 -9.74
CA PRO A 223 -17.15 -1.64 -10.03
C PRO A 223 -17.70 -1.06 -11.33
N SER A 224 -17.91 0.25 -11.35
CA SER A 224 -18.36 1.00 -12.54
C SER A 224 -17.25 1.25 -13.58
N ILE A 225 -15.99 1.10 -13.15
CA ILE A 225 -14.78 1.20 -13.99
C ILE A 225 -13.94 -0.05 -13.66
N PRO A 226 -13.47 -0.82 -14.66
CA PRO A 226 -12.68 -2.02 -14.40
C PRO A 226 -11.45 -1.72 -13.53
N VAL A 227 -11.27 -2.53 -12.47
CA VAL A 227 -10.11 -2.46 -11.57
C VAL A 227 -9.22 -3.66 -11.85
N VAL A 228 -7.96 -3.42 -12.19
CA VAL A 228 -6.93 -4.46 -12.33
C VAL A 228 -6.34 -4.71 -10.94
N HIS A 229 -6.51 -5.93 -10.43
CA HIS A 229 -6.00 -6.32 -9.12
C HIS A 229 -4.49 -6.58 -9.16
N ASN A 230 -3.83 -6.47 -8.00
CA ASN A 230 -2.43 -6.85 -7.83
C ASN A 230 -2.24 -8.37 -8.06
N ALA A 231 -1.07 -8.76 -8.55
CA ALA A 231 -0.70 -10.14 -8.84
C ALA A 231 -0.20 -10.90 -7.60
#